data_AF-A0A2L0AZZ3-F1
#
_entry.id   AF-A0A2L0AZZ3-F1
#
_cell.length_a   1.000
_cell.length_b   1.000
_cell.length_c   1.000
_cell.angle_alpha   90.00
_cell.angle_beta   90.00
_cell.angle_gamma   90.00
#
_symmetry.space_group_name_H-M   'P 1'
#
loop_
_entity.id
_entity.type
_entity.pdbx_description
1 polymer ?
#
loop_
_entity_poly.entity_id
_entity_poly.type
_entity_poly.pdbx_seq_one_letter_code
_entity_poly.pdbx_strand_id
1 'polypeptide(L)'
;ISHYFLVVVPEDKTEPNSHPDSFLTNKLIENKDKVQGNTNLPYIAAKFPQRNIPYTFHLGTGEEYDGFTNYKLERGRRYRIFVRAVVDTPQKHLYTSSPFSEYLSLDMREVPPGEYPKRPDPDVPTEEVAIHSQKKEAGVIWIVGPIIAALLLSLLFVFVFIYRKRRQPCKTPDQAAVTRPLIPADLNSSIAPSDPVEMRRLNFQTPGMISHPPIAISELANHIERLKANDNLKFSQEYESIETGQQFTWDHSNMEVNKPKNRYANVIAYDHSRVILPTENGALGSDYINANY
;
A
#
# COMPACT_ATOMS: atom_id res chain seq x y z
N ILE A 1 -5.47 25.82 -3.97
CA ILE A 1 -6.84 25.25 -4.00
C ILE A 1 -7.63 26.09 -4.99
N SER A 2 -8.25 25.50 -6.00
CA SER A 2 -9.09 26.22 -6.96
C SER A 2 -10.52 26.36 -6.46
N HIS A 3 -11.10 25.25 -6.01
CA HIS A 3 -12.47 25.18 -5.50
C HIS A 3 -12.63 24.09 -4.45
N TYR A 4 -13.75 24.15 -3.73
CA TYR A 4 -14.20 23.16 -2.79
C TYR A 4 -15.48 22.49 -3.28
N PHE A 5 -15.59 21.19 -3.07
CA PHE A 5 -16.83 20.44 -3.23
C PHE A 5 -17.40 20.09 -1.87
N LEU A 6 -18.70 20.33 -1.69
CA LEU A 6 -19.46 19.75 -0.60
C LEU A 6 -20.11 18.46 -1.09
N VAL A 7 -19.68 17.33 -0.54
CA VAL A 7 -20.16 16.01 -0.95
C VAL A 7 -21.09 15.46 0.11
N VAL A 8 -22.23 14.92 -0.33
CA VAL A 8 -23.24 14.26 0.51
C VAL A 8 -23.23 12.78 0.20
N VAL A 9 -23.12 11.97 1.24
CA VAL A 9 -23.09 10.52 1.16
C VAL A 9 -24.26 9.97 1.98
N PRO A 10 -25.29 9.41 1.33
CA PRO A 10 -26.35 8.67 2.02
C PRO A 10 -25.77 7.50 2.80
N GLU A 11 -26.34 7.19 3.96
CA GLU A 11 -25.93 6.01 4.72
C GLU A 11 -26.28 4.74 3.95
N ASP A 12 -25.25 3.97 3.60
CA ASP A 12 -25.41 2.62 3.10
C ASP A 12 -25.11 1.61 4.22
N LYS A 13 -26.02 0.68 4.46
CA LYS A 13 -25.89 -0.36 5.50
C LYS A 13 -24.87 -1.43 5.11
N THR A 14 -24.49 -1.51 3.84
CA THR A 14 -23.52 -2.50 3.35
C THR A 14 -22.06 -2.03 3.47
N GLU A 15 -21.80 -0.72 3.51
CA GLU A 15 -20.44 -0.15 3.60
C GLU A 15 -20.34 0.95 4.69
N PRO A 16 -20.39 0.59 5.98
CA PRO A 16 -20.44 1.57 7.08
C PRO A 16 -19.13 2.36 7.29
N ASN A 17 -18.01 1.90 6.71
CA ASN A 17 -16.66 2.39 7.02
C ASN A 17 -15.89 2.94 5.81
N SER A 18 -16.60 3.43 4.80
CA SER A 18 -15.99 4.07 3.64
C SER A 18 -15.25 5.35 4.05
N HIS A 19 -14.06 5.58 3.48
CA HIS A 19 -13.23 6.77 3.72
C HIS A 19 -13.61 7.89 2.72
N PRO A 20 -13.55 9.19 3.06
CA PRO A 20 -13.91 10.28 2.13
C PRO A 20 -13.18 10.22 0.78
N ASP A 21 -11.94 9.76 0.78
CA ASP A 21 -11.10 9.63 -0.43
C ASP A 21 -11.45 8.43 -1.32
N SER A 22 -12.26 7.47 -0.86
CA SER A 22 -12.73 6.38 -1.73
C SER A 22 -13.71 6.87 -2.81
N PHE A 23 -14.38 8.00 -2.56
CA PHE A 23 -15.33 8.62 -3.48
C PHE A 23 -14.59 9.44 -4.54
N LEU A 24 -14.32 8.85 -5.70
CA LEU A 24 -13.60 9.53 -6.79
C LEU A 24 -14.41 10.70 -7.37
N THR A 25 -13.74 11.84 -7.59
CA THR A 25 -14.39 13.06 -8.11
C THR A 25 -15.11 12.83 -9.44
N ASN A 26 -14.53 12.06 -10.36
CA ASN A 26 -15.15 11.76 -11.66
C ASN A 26 -16.48 11.01 -11.49
N LYS A 27 -16.53 10.02 -10.59
CA LYS A 27 -17.77 9.29 -10.27
C LYS A 27 -18.83 10.21 -9.66
N LEU A 28 -18.42 11.11 -8.77
CA LEU A 28 -19.33 12.08 -8.15
C LEU A 28 -19.91 13.08 -9.17
N ILE A 29 -19.12 13.49 -10.16
CA ILE A 29 -19.59 14.34 -11.26
C ILE A 29 -20.55 13.57 -12.18
N GLU A 30 -20.25 12.31 -12.50
CA GLU A 30 -21.16 11.44 -13.29
C GLU A 30 -22.49 11.17 -12.58
N ASN A 31 -22.49 11.20 -11.24
CA ASN A 31 -23.70 11.01 -10.45
C ASN A 31 -24.64 12.21 -10.49
N LYS A 32 -24.18 13.39 -10.96
CA LYS A 32 -24.97 14.62 -11.02
C LYS A 32 -26.39 14.39 -11.56
N ASP A 33 -26.53 13.70 -12.69
CA ASP A 33 -27.83 13.50 -13.33
C ASP A 33 -28.54 12.20 -12.88
N LYS A 34 -27.81 11.30 -12.21
CA LYS A 34 -28.31 9.98 -11.80
C LYS A 34 -29.00 10.00 -10.44
N VAL A 35 -28.69 10.98 -9.60
CA VAL A 35 -29.22 11.07 -8.22
C VAL A 35 -30.72 11.29 -8.21
N GLN A 36 -31.28 11.97 -9.21
CA GLN A 36 -32.73 12.14 -9.34
C GLN A 36 -33.47 10.81 -9.53
N GLY A 37 -32.83 9.79 -10.11
CA GLY A 37 -33.37 8.44 -10.27
C GLY A 37 -32.96 7.47 -9.15
N ASN A 38 -31.87 7.75 -8.44
CA ASN A 38 -31.37 6.92 -7.35
C ASN A 38 -30.80 7.76 -6.21
N THR A 39 -31.62 7.94 -5.17
CA THR A 39 -31.28 8.76 -4.00
C THR A 39 -30.27 8.13 -3.04
N ASN A 40 -29.80 6.91 -3.32
CA ASN A 40 -28.72 6.27 -2.55
C ASN A 40 -27.32 6.64 -3.06
N LEU A 41 -27.21 7.33 -4.20
CA LEU A 41 -25.90 7.67 -4.76
C LEU A 41 -25.25 8.84 -4.01
N PRO A 42 -23.94 8.79 -3.73
CA PRO A 42 -23.20 9.93 -3.23
C PRO A 42 -23.10 11.00 -4.32
N TYR A 43 -23.24 12.27 -3.94
CA TYR A 43 -23.32 13.38 -4.88
C TYR A 43 -22.68 14.65 -4.36
N ILE A 44 -22.33 15.55 -5.27
CA ILE A 44 -21.86 16.90 -4.94
C ILE A 44 -23.10 17.78 -4.78
N ALA A 45 -23.30 18.35 -3.59
CA ALA A 45 -24.41 19.25 -3.31
C ALA A 45 -24.12 20.70 -3.73
N ALA A 46 -22.85 21.11 -3.66
CA ALA A 46 -22.43 22.45 -4.06
C ALA A 46 -20.94 22.50 -4.39
N LYS A 47 -20.57 23.42 -5.28
CA LYS A 47 -19.19 23.79 -5.58
C LYS A 47 -18.95 25.25 -5.16
N PHE A 48 -17.89 25.48 -4.38
CA PHE A 48 -17.54 26.80 -3.86
C PHE A 48 -16.15 27.24 -4.37
N PRO A 49 -16.00 28.48 -4.86
CA PRO A 49 -14.69 29.06 -5.11
C PRO A 49 -13.86 29.16 -3.83
N GLN A 50 -12.52 29.10 -3.94
CA GLN A 50 -11.61 29.11 -2.79
C GLN A 50 -11.92 30.21 -1.76
N ARG A 51 -12.28 31.42 -2.21
CA ARG A 51 -12.49 32.59 -1.36
C ARG A 51 -13.92 32.74 -0.84
N ASN A 52 -14.87 31.95 -1.36
CA ASN A 52 -16.31 32.17 -1.17
C ASN A 52 -17.00 30.95 -0.56
N ILE A 53 -16.31 30.15 0.25
CA ILE A 53 -16.95 29.09 1.03
C ILE A 53 -17.72 29.72 2.21
N PRO A 54 -19.05 29.52 2.31
CA PRO A 54 -19.86 30.13 3.36
C PRO A 54 -19.55 29.51 4.72
N TYR A 55 -19.84 30.25 5.79
CA TYR A 55 -19.69 29.76 7.16
C TYR A 55 -20.74 28.69 7.49
N THR A 56 -21.96 28.88 6.99
CA THR A 56 -23.09 27.96 7.14
C THR A 56 -23.63 27.63 5.76
N PHE A 57 -23.99 26.36 5.55
CA PHE A 57 -24.65 25.91 4.33
C PHE A 57 -25.87 25.07 4.71
N HIS A 58 -27.02 25.39 4.15
CA HIS A 58 -28.25 24.64 4.37
C HIS A 58 -28.31 23.46 3.40
N LEU A 59 -28.20 22.24 3.92
CA LEU A 59 -28.28 21.03 3.12
C LEU A 59 -29.75 20.68 2.82
N GLY A 60 -30.03 20.20 1.61
CA GLY A 60 -31.35 19.73 1.23
C GLY A 60 -32.33 20.78 0.70
N THR A 61 -31.87 21.95 0.24
CA THR A 61 -32.75 23.04 -0.23
C THR A 61 -33.43 22.76 -1.57
N GLY A 62 -32.84 21.89 -2.40
CA GLY A 62 -33.28 21.61 -3.77
C GLY A 62 -32.78 22.63 -4.81
N GLU A 63 -31.91 23.55 -4.42
CA GLU A 63 -31.36 24.60 -5.30
C GLU A 63 -30.07 24.16 -6.00
N GLU A 64 -29.72 24.85 -7.08
CA GLU A 64 -28.48 24.60 -7.84
C GLU A 64 -27.36 25.57 -7.44
N TYR A 65 -26.15 25.05 -7.24
CA TYR A 65 -24.95 25.75 -6.82
C TYR A 65 -23.78 25.40 -7.75
N ASP A 66 -23.40 26.34 -8.64
CA ASP A 66 -22.29 26.22 -9.60
C ASP A 66 -22.30 24.91 -10.40
N GLY A 67 -23.49 24.55 -10.91
CA GLY A 67 -23.71 23.35 -11.72
C GLY A 67 -24.00 22.08 -10.93
N PHE A 68 -24.23 22.15 -9.62
CA PHE A 68 -24.55 20.99 -8.77
C PHE A 68 -25.84 21.22 -7.98
N THR A 69 -26.70 20.21 -7.87
CA THR A 69 -27.99 20.34 -7.18
C THR A 69 -27.89 19.86 -5.73
N ASN A 70 -28.33 20.70 -4.79
CA ASN A 70 -28.47 20.36 -3.39
C ASN A 70 -29.77 19.57 -3.16
N TYR A 71 -29.81 18.30 -3.57
CA TYR A 71 -31.02 17.47 -3.52
C TYR A 71 -31.66 17.42 -2.13
N LYS A 72 -33.00 17.45 -2.09
CA LYS A 72 -33.80 17.36 -0.87
C LYS A 72 -33.48 16.06 -0.12
N LEU A 73 -33.28 16.16 1.19
CA LEU A 73 -33.05 15.02 2.06
C LEU A 73 -34.36 14.24 2.31
N GLU A 74 -34.26 12.93 2.49
CA GLU A 74 -35.39 12.07 2.80
C GLU A 74 -35.58 11.90 4.32
N ARG A 75 -36.84 11.80 4.77
CA ARG A 75 -37.18 11.51 6.18
C ARG A 75 -36.81 10.07 6.53
N GLY A 76 -36.29 9.84 7.74
CA GLY A 76 -35.85 8.51 8.18
C GLY A 76 -34.54 8.02 7.54
N ARG A 77 -33.85 8.85 6.75
CA ARG A 77 -32.50 8.56 6.23
C ARG A 77 -31.45 9.39 6.93
N ARG A 78 -30.26 8.79 7.07
CA ARG A 78 -29.06 9.46 7.58
C ARG A 78 -28.08 9.69 6.44
N TYR A 79 -27.34 10.77 6.53
CA TYR A 79 -26.36 11.23 5.55
C TYR A 79 -25.08 11.62 6.28
N ARG A 80 -23.93 11.49 5.63
CA ARG A 80 -22.68 12.10 6.07
C ARG A 80 -22.22 13.09 5.02
N ILE A 81 -21.51 14.13 5.44
CA ILE A 81 -20.91 15.10 4.52
C ILE A 81 -19.41 15.17 4.71
N PHE A 82 -18.70 15.55 3.65
CA PHE A 82 -17.32 15.98 3.72
C PHE A 82 -17.06 17.08 2.71
N VAL A 83 -16.03 17.88 2.97
CA VAL A 83 -15.58 18.95 2.07
C VAL A 83 -14.30 18.50 1.40
N ARG A 84 -14.25 18.57 0.06
CA ARG A 84 -13.06 18.25 -0.73
C ARG A 84 -12.47 19.51 -1.33
N ALA A 85 -11.19 19.76 -1.06
CA ALA A 85 -10.42 20.83 -1.68
C ALA A 85 -9.71 20.29 -2.94
N VAL A 86 -9.96 20.91 -4.09
CA VAL A 86 -9.34 20.52 -5.36
C VAL A 86 -8.28 21.56 -5.75
N VAL A 87 -7.18 21.10 -6.36
CA VAL A 87 -6.12 21.96 -6.89
C VAL A 87 -6.06 21.80 -8.40
N ASP A 88 -6.15 22.92 -9.12
CA ASP A 88 -5.96 22.95 -10.57
C ASP A 88 -4.47 22.84 -10.86
N THR A 89 -3.98 21.63 -11.09
CA THR A 89 -2.63 21.42 -11.65
C THR A 89 -2.76 20.79 -13.05
N PRO A 90 -1.99 21.25 -14.05
CA PRO A 90 -2.17 20.87 -15.46
C PRO A 90 -1.88 19.39 -15.76
N GLN A 91 -1.35 18.62 -14.80
CA GLN A 91 -0.95 17.22 -15.01
C GLN A 91 -1.56 16.24 -14.00
N LYS A 92 -2.20 16.71 -12.91
CA LYS A 92 -2.78 15.84 -11.87
C LYS A 92 -4.02 16.46 -11.22
N HIS A 93 -5.08 15.67 -11.08
CA HIS A 93 -6.24 16.01 -10.26
C HIS A 93 -5.91 15.77 -8.78
N LEU A 94 -5.17 16.72 -8.18
CA LEU A 94 -4.83 16.65 -6.76
C LEU A 94 -6.01 17.17 -5.94
N TYR A 95 -6.40 16.39 -4.93
CA TYR A 95 -7.41 16.77 -3.97
C TYR A 95 -7.04 16.32 -2.56
N THR A 96 -7.63 16.98 -1.57
CA THR A 96 -7.62 16.53 -0.18
C THR A 96 -9.04 16.66 0.37
N SER A 97 -9.47 15.69 1.19
CA SER A 97 -10.83 15.65 1.74
C SER A 97 -10.79 15.85 3.25
N SER A 98 -11.77 16.55 3.81
CA SER A 98 -12.00 16.56 5.25
C SER A 98 -12.47 15.18 5.73
N PRO A 99 -12.34 14.88 7.04
CA PRO A 99 -13.06 13.78 7.65
C PRO A 99 -14.57 13.89 7.41
N PHE A 100 -15.29 12.78 7.56
CA PHE A 100 -16.75 12.78 7.56
C PHE A 100 -17.31 13.54 8.76
N SER A 101 -18.43 14.21 8.54
CA SER A 101 -19.28 14.71 9.62
C SER A 101 -19.87 13.57 10.44
N GLU A 102 -20.41 13.92 11.60
CA GLU A 102 -21.42 13.08 12.25
C GLU A 102 -22.61 12.83 11.32
N TYR A 103 -23.39 11.78 11.61
CA TYR A 103 -24.57 11.46 10.82
C TYR A 103 -25.62 12.57 10.96
N LEU A 104 -26.09 13.02 9.80
CA LEU A 104 -27.14 14.03 9.62
C LEU A 104 -28.44 13.35 9.23
N SER A 105 -29.55 13.67 9.89
CA SER A 105 -30.90 13.26 9.46
C SER A 105 -31.91 14.36 9.73
N LEU A 106 -33.01 14.38 8.98
CA LEU A 106 -34.11 15.32 9.24
C LEU A 106 -34.75 15.15 10.62
N ASP A 107 -34.59 13.98 11.24
CA ASP A 107 -35.13 13.66 12.56
C ASP A 107 -34.17 14.01 13.71
N MET A 108 -33.03 14.65 13.41
CA MET A 108 -32.10 15.11 14.45
C MET A 108 -32.71 16.26 15.26
N ARG A 109 -32.37 16.28 16.55
CA ARG A 109 -32.67 17.42 17.42
C ARG A 109 -31.97 18.66 16.87
N GLU A 110 -32.70 19.76 16.75
CA GLU A 110 -32.11 21.05 16.41
C GLU A 110 -30.97 21.36 17.39
N VAL A 111 -29.88 21.89 16.86
CA VAL A 111 -28.74 22.33 17.67
C VAL A 111 -29.27 23.34 18.70
N PRO A 112 -28.98 23.15 20.01
CA PRO A 112 -29.40 24.10 21.03
C PRO A 112 -28.98 25.52 20.64
N PRO A 113 -29.78 26.57 20.94
CA PRO A 113 -29.37 27.94 20.71
C PRO A 113 -28.04 28.21 21.45
N GLY A 114 -26.97 28.39 20.69
CA GLY A 114 -25.60 28.58 21.19
C GLY A 114 -24.78 29.40 20.20
N GLU A 115 -23.55 29.76 20.57
CA GLU A 115 -22.64 30.44 19.64
C GLU A 115 -22.30 29.53 18.47
N TYR A 116 -22.46 30.03 17.24
CA TYR A 116 -22.13 29.27 16.02
C TYR A 116 -20.63 29.06 15.90
N PRO A 117 -20.12 27.82 15.86
CA PRO A 117 -18.72 27.41 16.04
C PRO A 117 -17.72 28.56 16.26
N LYS A 118 -16.53 28.58 15.70
CA LYS A 118 -15.80 29.81 15.37
C LYS A 118 -14.80 29.31 14.35
N ARG A 119 -14.61 30.02 13.25
CA ARG A 119 -13.56 29.61 12.31
C ARG A 119 -12.25 29.65 13.10
N PRO A 120 -11.45 28.57 13.12
CA PRO A 120 -10.11 28.63 13.70
C PRO A 120 -9.39 29.81 13.06
N ASP A 121 -8.85 30.69 13.89
CA ASP A 121 -8.10 31.83 13.40
C ASP A 121 -6.84 31.29 12.71
N PRO A 122 -6.66 31.51 11.39
CA PRO A 122 -5.49 31.00 10.68
C PRO A 122 -4.16 31.53 11.25
N ASP A 123 -4.19 32.64 11.99
CA ASP A 123 -3.00 33.27 12.60
C ASP A 123 -2.74 32.79 14.04
N VAL A 124 -3.63 31.98 14.63
CA VAL A 124 -3.45 31.42 15.98
C VAL A 124 -3.12 29.92 15.88
N PRO A 125 -1.93 29.48 16.35
CA PRO A 125 -1.60 28.06 16.39
C PRO A 125 -2.50 27.38 17.41
N THR A 126 -3.57 26.75 16.93
CA THR A 126 -4.44 25.89 17.74
C THR A 126 -3.75 24.54 17.90
N GLU A 127 -3.89 23.91 19.08
CA GLU A 127 -3.29 22.61 19.39
C GLU A 127 -3.43 21.62 18.22
N GLU A 128 -2.32 20.97 17.90
CA GLU A 128 -2.12 20.14 16.73
C GLU A 128 -3.26 19.12 16.58
N VAL A 129 -4.19 19.40 15.65
CA VAL A 129 -4.86 18.31 14.93
C VAL A 129 -3.71 17.56 14.28
N ALA A 130 -3.45 16.33 14.73
CA ALA A 130 -2.41 15.47 14.21
C ALA A 130 -2.68 15.15 12.73
N ILE A 131 -2.41 16.11 11.86
CA ILE A 131 -2.25 15.89 10.44
C ILE A 131 -0.94 15.15 10.36
N HIS A 132 -0.98 13.85 10.07
CA HIS A 132 0.14 13.15 9.45
C HIS A 132 0.40 13.78 8.07
N SER A 133 0.89 15.01 8.09
CA SER A 133 1.40 15.74 6.95
C SER A 133 2.79 15.17 6.74
N GLN A 134 2.87 14.15 5.90
CA GLN A 134 4.15 13.69 5.35
C GLN A 134 4.82 14.89 4.70
N LYS A 135 5.77 15.47 5.43
CA LYS A 135 6.59 16.61 5.07
C LYS A 135 7.41 16.24 3.83
N LYS A 136 6.83 16.46 2.66
CA LYS A 136 7.37 16.07 1.36
C LYS A 136 8.42 17.05 0.84
N GLU A 137 9.38 17.43 1.67
CA GLU A 137 10.57 18.17 1.20
C GLU A 137 11.89 17.67 1.81
N ALA A 138 11.87 16.71 2.75
CA ALA A 138 13.08 15.97 3.16
C ALA A 138 13.36 14.72 2.31
N GLY A 139 12.44 14.34 1.41
CA GLY A 139 12.53 13.09 0.64
C GLY A 139 13.46 13.15 -0.57
N VAL A 140 13.57 14.29 -1.25
CA VAL A 140 14.35 14.34 -2.50
C VAL A 140 15.84 14.21 -2.23
N ILE A 141 16.38 14.82 -1.17
CA ILE A 141 17.82 14.74 -0.84
C ILE A 141 18.19 13.32 -0.35
N TRP A 142 17.33 12.71 0.48
CA TRP A 142 17.55 11.33 0.98
C TRP A 142 17.35 10.26 -0.09
N ILE A 143 16.60 10.54 -1.16
CA ILE A 143 16.42 9.61 -2.29
C ILE A 143 17.50 9.83 -3.36
N VAL A 144 17.84 11.08 -3.66
CA VAL A 144 18.82 11.42 -4.72
C VAL A 144 20.26 11.18 -4.26
N GLY A 145 20.58 11.38 -2.97
CA GLY A 145 21.90 11.10 -2.42
C GLY A 145 22.39 9.66 -2.63
N PRO A 146 21.59 8.63 -2.25
CA PRO A 146 21.92 7.23 -2.48
C PRO A 146 22.04 6.88 -3.96
N ILE A 147 21.21 7.47 -4.83
CA ILE A 147 21.26 7.22 -6.28
C ILE A 147 22.57 7.77 -6.85
N ILE A 148 22.98 8.98 -6.48
CA ILE A 148 24.26 9.56 -6.91
C ILE A 148 25.43 8.75 -6.35
N ALA A 149 25.37 8.34 -5.09
CA ALA A 149 26.40 7.51 -4.47
C ALA A 149 26.53 6.14 -5.16
N ALA A 150 25.41 5.50 -5.51
CA ALA A 150 25.40 4.23 -6.23
C ALA A 150 25.95 4.37 -7.66
N LEU A 151 25.65 5.48 -8.36
CA LEU A 151 26.21 5.76 -9.68
C LEU A 151 27.73 5.98 -9.61
N LEU A 152 28.23 6.73 -8.62
CA LEU A 152 29.66 6.93 -8.41
C LEU A 152 30.38 5.63 -8.04
N LEU A 153 29.77 4.79 -7.19
CA LEU A 153 30.32 3.49 -6.82
C LEU A 153 30.35 2.53 -8.02
N SER A 154 29.30 2.53 -8.85
CA SER A 154 29.24 1.74 -10.09
C SER A 154 30.34 2.17 -11.07
N LEU A 155 30.54 3.48 -11.26
CA LEU A 155 31.63 4.00 -12.10
C LEU A 155 33.02 3.62 -11.54
N LEU A 156 33.18 3.63 -10.22
CA LEU A 156 34.41 3.18 -9.56
C LEU A 156 34.67 1.68 -9.81
N PHE A 157 33.65 0.82 -9.68
CA PHE A 157 33.77 -0.61 -9.96
C PHE A 157 34.10 -0.90 -11.42
N VAL A 158 33.47 -0.18 -12.36
CA VAL A 158 33.79 -0.27 -13.79
C VAL A 158 35.24 0.17 -14.03
N PHE A 159 35.69 1.25 -13.40
CA PHE A 159 37.06 1.72 -13.52
C PHE A 159 38.07 0.70 -12.97
N VAL A 160 37.81 0.14 -11.79
CA VAL A 160 38.64 -0.92 -11.18
C VAL A 160 38.62 -2.19 -12.03
N PHE A 161 37.47 -2.55 -12.61
CA PHE A 161 37.35 -3.71 -13.51
C PHE A 161 38.15 -3.50 -14.79
N ILE A 162 38.05 -2.33 -15.43
CA ILE A 162 38.85 -2.00 -16.62
C ILE A 162 40.33 -1.93 -16.26
N TYR A 163 40.68 -1.38 -15.10
CA TYR A 163 42.07 -1.34 -14.64
C TYR A 163 42.64 -2.74 -14.37
N ARG A 164 41.88 -3.64 -13.72
CA ARG A 164 42.25 -5.05 -13.54
C ARG A 164 42.34 -5.79 -14.88
N LYS A 165 41.42 -5.54 -15.80
CA LYS A 165 41.39 -6.15 -17.14
C LYS A 165 42.54 -5.66 -18.03
N ARG A 166 42.95 -4.38 -17.91
CA ARG A 166 44.11 -3.83 -18.62
C ARG A 166 45.45 -4.24 -18.00
N ARG A 167 45.48 -4.66 -16.74
CA ARG A 167 46.68 -5.15 -16.03
C ARG A 167 46.86 -6.67 -16.04
N GLN A 168 45.97 -7.42 -16.69
CA GLN A 168 46.20 -8.85 -16.97
C GLN A 168 46.78 -9.02 -18.38
N PRO A 169 48.09 -9.28 -18.53
CA PRO A 169 48.64 -9.73 -19.80
C PRO A 169 48.14 -11.15 -20.08
N CYS A 170 47.75 -11.37 -21.34
CA CYS A 170 47.30 -12.63 -21.90
C CYS A 170 48.13 -13.82 -21.41
N LYS A 171 47.47 -14.86 -20.86
CA LYS A 171 48.00 -16.23 -20.92
C LYS A 171 46.90 -17.22 -21.29
N THR A 172 47.36 -18.11 -22.15
CA THR A 172 46.75 -19.14 -23.01
C THR A 172 45.98 -20.23 -22.28
N PRO A 173 45.14 -21.00 -23.01
CA PRO A 173 44.28 -22.03 -22.43
C PRO A 173 45.05 -23.34 -22.17
N ASP A 174 44.36 -24.22 -21.43
CA ASP A 174 44.58 -25.65 -21.19
C ASP A 174 45.47 -26.14 -20.03
N GLN A 175 44.91 -27.19 -19.40
CA GLN A 175 45.46 -28.20 -18.50
C GLN A 175 45.45 -27.96 -16.98
N ALA A 176 45.16 -29.07 -16.29
CA ALA A 176 45.16 -29.33 -14.85
C ALA A 176 43.87 -28.90 -14.11
N ALA A 177 42.85 -29.75 -13.86
CA ALA A 177 42.91 -31.08 -13.25
C ALA A 177 44.00 -31.17 -12.18
N VAL A 178 43.61 -31.42 -10.93
CA VAL A 178 44.48 -31.64 -9.75
C VAL A 178 44.96 -30.36 -9.06
N THR A 179 44.15 -29.86 -8.13
CA THR A 179 44.52 -29.59 -6.72
C THR A 179 43.39 -28.81 -6.02
N ARG A 180 42.58 -29.52 -5.24
CA ARG A 180 41.78 -28.92 -4.16
C ARG A 180 42.68 -28.81 -2.92
N PRO A 181 42.92 -27.63 -2.33
CA PRO A 181 43.45 -27.55 -0.98
C PRO A 181 42.26 -27.61 0.00
N LEU A 182 42.42 -28.51 0.95
CA LEU A 182 41.55 -28.73 2.10
C LEU A 182 41.59 -27.54 3.08
N ILE A 183 40.47 -27.40 3.77
CA ILE A 183 40.13 -26.54 4.92
C ILE A 183 41.21 -26.52 6.03
N PRO A 184 41.26 -25.47 6.87
CA PRO A 184 41.16 -25.64 8.33
C PRO A 184 40.01 -24.76 8.89
N ALA A 185 38.94 -25.29 9.48
CA ALA A 185 38.78 -25.94 10.77
C ALA A 185 38.69 -24.91 11.91
N ASP A 186 37.48 -24.35 12.09
CA ASP A 186 37.00 -24.06 13.43
C ASP A 186 36.08 -25.23 13.85
N LEU A 187 36.61 -26.00 14.80
CA LEU A 187 36.00 -27.15 15.43
C LEU A 187 34.87 -26.70 16.37
N ASN A 188 33.64 -27.16 16.12
CA ASN A 188 32.71 -27.72 17.13
C ASN A 188 31.27 -28.01 16.64
N SER A 189 31.02 -28.18 15.33
CA SER A 189 29.83 -28.90 14.88
C SER A 189 30.10 -29.67 13.59
N SER A 190 30.59 -30.90 13.72
CA SER A 190 30.83 -31.83 12.64
C SER A 190 29.55 -32.51 12.17
N ILE A 191 28.59 -31.71 11.70
CA ILE A 191 27.48 -32.19 10.87
C ILE A 191 27.43 -31.22 9.68
N ALA A 192 27.96 -31.65 8.54
CA ALA A 192 27.69 -30.93 7.29
C ALA A 192 26.16 -30.85 7.15
N PRO A 193 25.57 -29.66 6.89
CA PRO A 193 24.13 -29.52 6.85
C PRO A 193 23.61 -30.38 5.68
N SER A 194 23.08 -31.55 6.00
CA SER A 194 22.47 -32.48 5.04
C SER A 194 21.06 -32.05 4.68
N ASP A 195 20.48 -31.12 5.46
CA ASP A 195 19.17 -30.57 5.22
C ASP A 195 19.26 -29.48 4.13
N PRO A 196 18.58 -29.66 2.98
CA PRO A 196 18.52 -28.63 1.94
C PRO A 196 17.95 -27.29 2.45
N VAL A 197 17.18 -27.27 3.54
CA VAL A 197 16.68 -26.06 4.20
C VAL A 197 17.81 -25.32 4.93
N GLU A 198 18.65 -26.02 5.67
CA GLU A 198 19.82 -25.40 6.33
C GLU A 198 20.85 -24.90 5.30
N MET A 199 21.08 -25.68 4.24
CA MET A 199 21.92 -25.28 3.12
C MET A 199 21.38 -24.02 2.43
N ARG A 200 20.05 -23.92 2.24
CA ARG A 200 19.43 -22.70 1.69
C ARG A 200 19.59 -21.52 2.65
N ARG A 201 19.41 -21.70 3.96
CA ARG A 201 19.62 -20.64 4.97
C ARG A 201 21.05 -20.09 4.98
N LEU A 202 22.06 -20.93 4.77
CA LEU A 202 23.46 -20.51 4.70
C LEU A 202 23.75 -19.69 3.43
N ASN A 203 23.15 -20.07 2.30
CA ASN A 203 23.39 -19.42 1.01
C ASN A 203 22.48 -18.20 0.75
N PHE A 204 21.33 -18.12 1.41
CA PHE A 204 20.33 -17.07 1.23
C PHE A 204 19.89 -16.51 2.59
N GLN A 205 20.72 -15.63 3.16
CA GLN A 205 20.36 -14.88 4.36
C GLN A 205 19.41 -13.74 4.00
N THR A 206 18.24 -13.69 4.64
CA THR A 206 17.35 -12.52 4.57
C THR A 206 17.64 -11.56 5.72
N PRO A 207 17.35 -10.25 5.57
CA PRO A 207 17.47 -9.30 6.67
C PRO A 207 16.71 -9.73 7.94
N GLY A 208 15.55 -10.40 7.79
CA GLY A 208 14.79 -10.95 8.91
C GLY A 208 15.53 -12.07 9.68
N MET A 209 16.38 -12.85 9.02
CA MET A 209 17.21 -13.87 9.69
C MET A 209 18.32 -13.28 10.57
N ILE A 210 18.68 -12.01 10.37
CA ILE A 210 19.68 -11.30 11.19
C ILE A 210 19.04 -10.79 12.48
N SER A 211 17.78 -10.34 12.42
CA SER A 211 17.02 -9.88 13.58
C SER A 211 16.35 -10.99 14.38
N HIS A 212 16.14 -12.17 13.77
CA HIS A 212 15.46 -13.33 14.38
C HIS A 212 16.38 -14.56 14.38
N PRO A 213 17.28 -14.70 15.38
CA PRO A 213 18.22 -15.82 15.43
C PRO A 213 17.50 -17.16 15.73
N PRO A 214 18.10 -18.31 15.34
CA PRO A 214 17.55 -19.61 15.71
C PRO A 214 17.43 -19.78 17.23
N ILE A 215 16.34 -20.39 17.66
CA ILE A 215 15.99 -20.58 19.07
C ILE A 215 16.41 -21.98 19.51
N ALA A 216 17.18 -22.07 20.59
CA ALA A 216 17.54 -23.36 21.18
C ALA A 216 16.28 -24.09 21.69
N ILE A 217 16.21 -25.42 21.49
CA ILE A 217 15.04 -26.22 21.89
C ILE A 217 14.72 -26.07 23.39
N SER A 218 15.76 -25.99 24.23
CA SER A 218 15.63 -25.77 25.67
C SER A 218 14.98 -24.43 26.04
N GLU A 219 15.06 -23.43 25.16
CA GLU A 219 14.52 -22.08 25.38
C GLU A 219 13.19 -21.86 24.67
N LEU A 220 12.73 -22.80 23.83
CA LEU A 220 11.55 -22.63 22.99
C LEU A 220 10.30 -22.31 23.81
N ALA A 221 10.09 -22.98 24.94
CA ALA A 221 8.93 -22.73 25.82
C ALA A 221 8.93 -21.28 26.34
N ASN A 222 10.05 -20.84 26.94
CA ASN A 222 10.22 -19.48 27.45
C ASN A 222 10.16 -18.42 26.34
N HIS A 223 10.58 -18.77 25.13
CA HIS A 223 10.46 -17.89 23.97
C HIS A 223 9.00 -17.70 23.56
N ILE A 224 8.23 -18.79 23.43
CA ILE A 224 6.80 -18.72 23.11
C ILE A 224 6.01 -17.94 24.17
N GLU A 225 6.29 -18.14 25.47
CA GLU A 225 5.63 -17.37 26.53
C GLU A 225 5.88 -15.86 26.41
N ARG A 226 7.13 -15.46 26.09
CA ARG A 226 7.47 -14.07 25.83
C ARG A 226 6.76 -13.50 24.60
N LEU A 227 6.52 -14.32 23.57
CA LEU A 227 5.81 -13.89 22.36
C LEU A 227 4.30 -13.74 22.60
N LYS A 228 3.70 -14.62 23.43
CA LYS A 228 2.26 -14.59 23.78
C LYS A 228 1.89 -13.47 24.76
N ALA A 229 2.84 -13.00 25.56
CA ALA A 229 2.61 -11.92 26.52
C ALA A 229 2.01 -10.69 25.83
N ASN A 230 1.17 -9.95 26.58
CA ASN A 230 0.44 -8.78 26.11
C ASN A 230 -0.40 -9.06 24.86
N ASP A 231 -1.21 -10.13 24.92
CA ASP A 231 -2.13 -10.53 23.86
C ASP A 231 -1.44 -10.75 22.50
N ASN A 232 -0.38 -11.57 22.51
CA ASN A 232 0.40 -11.91 21.31
C ASN A 232 1.04 -10.70 20.60
N LEU A 233 1.27 -9.58 21.29
CA LEU A 233 1.84 -8.36 20.70
C LEU A 233 3.14 -8.65 19.94
N LYS A 234 4.07 -9.39 20.56
CA LYS A 234 5.36 -9.71 19.93
C LYS A 234 5.22 -10.75 18.82
N PHE A 235 4.28 -11.69 18.95
CA PHE A 235 3.91 -12.59 17.86
C PHE A 235 3.43 -11.83 16.62
N SER A 236 2.56 -10.83 16.81
CA SER A 236 2.07 -9.99 15.71
C SER A 236 3.20 -9.17 15.09
N GLN A 237 4.03 -8.52 15.91
CA GLN A 237 5.17 -7.73 15.41
C GLN A 237 6.16 -8.58 14.62
N GLU A 238 6.48 -9.78 15.10
CA GLU A 238 7.39 -10.70 14.42
C GLU A 238 6.80 -11.22 13.11
N TYR A 239 5.52 -11.62 13.11
CA TYR A 239 4.82 -12.08 11.91
C TYR A 239 4.73 -11.00 10.83
N GLU A 240 4.35 -9.77 11.18
CA GLU A 240 4.26 -8.65 10.24
C GLU A 240 5.64 -8.21 9.72
N SER A 241 6.73 -8.59 10.41
CA SER A 241 8.10 -8.33 9.96
C SER A 241 8.62 -9.32 8.90
N ILE A 242 7.85 -10.36 8.57
CA ILE A 242 8.25 -11.36 7.57
C ILE A 242 8.20 -10.73 6.18
N GLU A 243 9.36 -10.30 5.69
CA GLU A 243 9.55 -9.79 4.33
C GLU A 243 10.46 -10.72 3.52
N THR A 244 10.04 -11.10 2.32
CA THR A 244 10.85 -11.93 1.41
C THR A 244 11.95 -11.11 0.70
N GLY A 245 11.79 -9.78 0.63
CA GLY A 245 12.76 -8.85 0.01
C GLY A 245 13.00 -9.08 -1.49
N GLN A 246 12.26 -9.99 -2.11
CA GLN A 246 12.41 -10.40 -3.50
C GLN A 246 11.12 -10.10 -4.27
N GLN A 247 11.28 -9.66 -5.52
CA GLN A 247 10.15 -9.51 -6.44
C GLN A 247 9.90 -10.84 -7.15
N PHE A 248 8.64 -11.24 -7.21
CA PHE A 248 8.22 -12.46 -7.89
C PHE A 248 7.25 -12.12 -9.01
N THR A 249 7.24 -12.96 -10.05
CA THR A 249 6.24 -12.93 -11.12
C THR A 249 5.28 -14.11 -10.95
N TRP A 250 4.09 -13.97 -11.53
CA TRP A 250 3.02 -14.97 -11.47
C TRP A 250 2.20 -14.99 -12.77
N ASP A 251 2.89 -14.78 -13.88
CA ASP A 251 2.26 -14.57 -15.18
C ASP A 251 1.43 -15.78 -15.61
N HIS A 252 1.92 -16.99 -15.33
CA HIS A 252 1.19 -18.22 -15.67
C HIS A 252 -0.11 -18.36 -14.86
N SER A 253 -0.10 -17.93 -13.59
CA SER A 253 -1.29 -17.92 -12.75
C SER A 253 -2.34 -16.91 -13.22
N ASN A 254 -1.91 -15.85 -13.90
CA ASN A 254 -2.77 -14.78 -14.41
C ASN A 254 -3.25 -14.95 -15.86
N MET A 255 -2.76 -15.95 -16.58
CA MET A 255 -3.26 -16.26 -17.92
C MET A 255 -4.77 -16.53 -17.89
N GLU A 256 -5.53 -16.00 -18.84
CA GLU A 256 -7.00 -16.14 -18.89
C GLU A 256 -7.46 -17.61 -18.82
N VAL A 257 -6.72 -18.52 -19.48
CA VAL A 257 -6.99 -19.97 -19.47
C VAL A 257 -6.70 -20.65 -18.12
N ASN A 258 -5.94 -20.01 -17.24
CA ASN A 258 -5.49 -20.56 -15.95
C ASN A 258 -6.22 -19.95 -14.75
N LYS A 259 -6.77 -18.74 -14.87
CA LYS A 259 -7.63 -18.13 -13.84
C LYS A 259 -8.69 -19.08 -13.24
N PRO A 260 -9.47 -19.85 -14.03
CA PRO A 260 -10.47 -20.75 -13.46
C PRO A 260 -9.87 -21.97 -12.73
N LYS A 261 -8.57 -22.23 -12.89
CA LYS A 261 -7.83 -23.31 -12.20
C LYS A 261 -7.37 -22.88 -10.79
N ASN A 262 -7.53 -21.60 -10.45
CA ASN A 262 -7.24 -21.07 -9.12
C ASN A 262 -8.50 -21.09 -8.27
N ARG A 263 -8.44 -21.75 -7.10
CA ARG A 263 -9.56 -21.73 -6.14
C ARG A 263 -9.87 -20.32 -5.64
N TYR A 264 -8.84 -19.52 -5.44
CA TYR A 264 -8.95 -18.11 -5.04
C TYR A 264 -8.06 -17.26 -5.94
N ALA A 265 -8.57 -16.12 -6.42
CA ALA A 265 -7.83 -15.26 -7.34
C ALA A 265 -6.60 -14.60 -6.70
N ASN A 266 -6.59 -14.45 -5.37
CA ASN A 266 -5.50 -13.88 -4.59
C ASN A 266 -4.51 -14.94 -4.05
N VAL A 267 -4.76 -16.23 -4.31
CA VAL A 267 -3.85 -17.32 -3.92
C VAL A 267 -3.35 -17.98 -5.20
N ILE A 268 -2.10 -17.71 -5.53
CA ILE A 268 -1.49 -17.97 -6.85
C ILE A 268 -0.10 -18.57 -6.71
N ALA A 269 0.37 -19.24 -7.75
CA ALA A 269 1.72 -19.79 -7.80
C ALA A 269 2.71 -18.80 -8.45
N TYR A 270 3.88 -18.61 -7.82
CA TYR A 270 4.99 -17.85 -8.40
C TYR A 270 5.71 -18.63 -9.50
N ASP A 271 6.10 -17.95 -10.58
CA ASP A 271 6.63 -18.62 -11.78
C ASP A 271 7.95 -19.36 -11.53
N HIS A 272 8.82 -18.81 -10.68
CA HIS A 272 10.15 -19.37 -10.43
C HIS A 272 10.14 -20.68 -9.63
N SER A 273 9.04 -20.97 -8.93
CA SER A 273 8.91 -22.14 -8.05
C SER A 273 7.66 -22.97 -8.36
N ARG A 274 6.90 -22.64 -9.41
CA ARG A 274 5.69 -23.38 -9.76
C ARG A 274 6.01 -24.80 -10.20
N VAL A 275 5.11 -25.73 -9.91
CA VAL A 275 5.13 -27.06 -10.52
C VAL A 275 4.70 -26.94 -11.99
N ILE A 276 5.45 -27.58 -12.89
CA ILE A 276 5.20 -27.56 -14.34
C ILE A 276 4.70 -28.95 -14.75
N LEU A 277 3.47 -29.03 -15.21
CA LEU A 277 2.90 -30.27 -15.73
C LEU A 277 3.39 -30.56 -17.17
N PRO A 278 3.43 -31.82 -17.60
CA PRO A 278 3.63 -32.16 -19.01
C PRO A 278 2.56 -31.50 -19.89
N THR A 279 2.96 -30.86 -20.99
CA THR A 279 2.04 -30.19 -21.91
C THR A 279 1.22 -31.22 -22.68
N GLU A 280 -0.10 -31.04 -22.74
CA GLU A 280 -1.01 -31.92 -23.46
C GLU A 280 -1.37 -31.31 -24.83
N ASN A 281 -1.02 -31.99 -25.93
CA ASN A 281 -1.41 -31.63 -27.32
C ASN A 281 -1.18 -30.16 -27.72
N GLY A 282 -0.23 -29.45 -27.09
CA GLY A 282 0.00 -28.03 -27.31
C GLY A 282 -1.13 -27.11 -26.79
N ALA A 283 -2.05 -27.64 -25.98
CA ALA A 283 -3.12 -26.86 -25.36
C ALA A 283 -2.53 -25.83 -24.41
N LEU A 284 -2.85 -24.56 -24.65
CA LEU A 284 -2.37 -23.43 -23.86
C LEU A 284 -2.82 -23.58 -22.39
N GLY A 285 -1.87 -23.49 -21.46
CA GLY A 285 -2.11 -23.62 -20.02
C GLY A 285 -2.28 -25.06 -19.51
N SER A 286 -2.07 -26.08 -20.35
CA SER A 286 -2.07 -27.49 -19.89
C SER A 286 -0.92 -27.79 -18.91
N ASP A 287 0.15 -27.01 -18.95
CA ASP A 287 1.30 -27.12 -18.05
C ASP A 287 1.06 -26.52 -16.66
N TYR A 288 -0.11 -25.89 -16.44
CA TYR A 288 -0.38 -25.10 -15.24
C TYR A 288 -1.18 -25.86 -14.18
N ILE A 289 -0.64 -25.83 -12.95
CA ILE A 289 -1.32 -26.14 -11.70
C ILE A 289 -0.92 -25.09 -10.66
N ASN A 290 -1.86 -24.70 -9.79
CA ASN A 290 -1.57 -23.79 -8.68
C ASN A 290 -0.85 -24.56 -7.56
N ALA A 291 0.46 -24.71 -7.70
CA ALA A 291 1.35 -25.38 -6.74
C ALA A 291 2.79 -24.86 -6.86
N ASN A 292 3.52 -24.84 -5.74
CA ASN A 292 4.95 -24.49 -5.65
C ASN A 292 5.73 -25.59 -4.91
N TYR A 293 7.03 -25.74 -5.22
CA TYR A 293 7.95 -26.69 -4.57
C TYR A 293 8.32 -26.32 -3.13
#